data_AF-U6H0A4-F1
#
_entry.id   AF-U6H0A4-F1
#
_cell.length_a   1.000
_cell.length_b   1.000
_cell.length_c   1.000
_cell.angle_alpha   90.00
_cell.angle_beta   90.00
_cell.angle_gamma   90.00
#
_symmetry.space_group_name_H-M   'P 1'
#
loop_
_entity.id
_entity.type
_entity.pdbx_description
1 polymer ?
#
loop_
_entity_poly.entity_id
_entity_poly.type
_entity_poly.pdbx_seq_one_letter_code
_entity_poly.pdbx_strand_id
1 'polypeptide(L)'
;MLQVSQDFDAKCRLFVVLSALFKEGLTPEGLDQKMPFVVKCCDSSVRSSDIIYALENFCFESEETQMTGFPYLLQRMYNAELLEAEDILNYYNADTTDPVTLKCKTFAEPFLQWLAEADSSDEE
;
A
#
# COMPACT_ATOMS: atom_id res chain seq x y z
N MET A 1 -15.37 25.95 -6.53
CA MET A 1 -15.01 24.98 -5.49
C MET A 1 -15.58 23.61 -5.85
N LEU A 2 -15.23 23.10 -7.05
CA LEU A 2 -15.79 21.88 -7.64
C LEU A 2 -14.73 20.98 -8.30
N GLN A 3 -13.55 21.53 -8.64
CA GLN A 3 -12.41 20.75 -9.14
C GLN A 3 -11.67 20.00 -8.02
N VAL A 4 -11.47 20.62 -6.85
CA VAL A 4 -10.77 19.99 -5.73
C VAL A 4 -11.50 18.73 -5.22
N SER A 5 -12.84 18.68 -5.30
CA SER A 5 -13.62 17.49 -4.93
C SER A 5 -13.65 16.39 -6.00
N GLN A 6 -13.23 16.69 -7.23
CA GLN A 6 -13.08 15.68 -8.29
C GLN A 6 -11.66 15.08 -8.28
N ASP A 7 -10.67 15.84 -7.81
CA ASP A 7 -9.27 15.40 -7.69
C ASP A 7 -8.92 14.84 -6.29
N PHE A 8 -9.80 15.01 -5.28
CA PHE A 8 -9.68 14.32 -3.99
C PHE A 8 -10.20 12.88 -4.10
N ASP A 9 -9.50 12.09 -4.91
CA ASP A 9 -9.78 10.67 -5.08
C ASP A 9 -9.32 9.85 -3.84
N ALA A 10 -9.63 8.56 -3.86
CA ALA A 10 -9.29 7.65 -2.77
C ALA A 10 -7.78 7.61 -2.46
N LYS A 11 -6.94 7.77 -3.49
CA LYS A 11 -5.47 7.81 -3.37
C LYS A 11 -5.04 9.04 -2.56
N CYS A 12 -5.53 10.22 -2.91
CA CYS A 12 -5.22 11.45 -2.19
C CYS A 12 -5.69 11.38 -0.73
N ARG A 13 -6.92 10.91 -0.49
CA ARG A 13 -7.46 10.75 0.87
C ARG A 13 -6.57 9.87 1.73
N LEU A 14 -6.16 8.73 1.20
CA LEU A 14 -5.35 7.78 1.97
C LEU A 14 -3.90 8.27 2.15
N PHE A 15 -3.31 8.91 1.15
CA PHE A 15 -2.00 9.53 1.28
C PHE A 15 -1.98 10.57 2.40
N VAL A 16 -3.03 11.41 2.51
CA VAL A 16 -3.18 12.38 3.60
C VAL A 16 -3.32 11.68 4.95
N VAL A 17 -4.06 10.57 5.04
CA VAL A 17 -4.19 9.77 6.27
C VAL A 17 -2.83 9.21 6.69
N LEU A 18 -2.07 8.61 5.77
CA LEU A 18 -0.72 8.11 6.05
C LEU A 18 0.20 9.24 6.53
N SER A 19 0.20 10.36 5.82
CA SER A 19 0.99 11.55 6.19
C SER A 19 0.63 12.11 7.57
N ALA A 20 -0.67 12.11 7.93
CA ALA A 20 -1.12 12.59 9.23
C ALA A 20 -0.72 11.64 10.37
N LEU A 21 -0.76 10.32 10.13
CA LEU A 21 -0.47 9.29 11.13
C LEU A 21 1.03 9.04 11.30
N PHE A 22 1.83 9.19 10.24
CA PHE A 22 3.21 8.70 10.17
C PHE A 22 4.21 9.81 9.79
N LYS A 23 4.05 11.01 10.37
CA LYS A 23 4.88 12.19 10.09
C LYS A 23 6.40 11.96 10.20
N GLU A 24 6.81 11.03 11.04
CA GLU A 24 8.21 10.69 11.31
C GLU A 24 8.67 9.45 10.51
N GLY A 25 7.97 9.13 9.43
CA GLY A 25 8.20 7.96 8.60
C GLY A 25 7.35 6.76 9.01
N LEU A 26 7.25 5.81 8.07
CA LEU A 26 6.52 4.56 8.23
C LEU A 26 7.46 3.44 8.65
N THR A 27 7.12 2.77 9.75
CA THR A 27 7.74 1.50 10.15
C THR A 27 6.67 0.42 10.27
N PRO A 28 7.01 -0.87 10.13
CA PRO A 28 6.06 -1.96 10.32
C PRO A 28 5.37 -1.92 11.68
N GLU A 29 6.12 -1.63 12.75
CA GLU A 29 5.59 -1.55 14.11
C GLU A 29 4.69 -0.32 14.29
N GLY A 30 5.07 0.82 13.69
CA GLY A 30 4.24 2.02 13.70
C GLY A 30 2.93 1.79 12.96
N LEU A 31 2.97 1.09 11.82
CA LEU A 31 1.80 0.73 11.04
C LEU A 31 0.86 -0.17 11.84
N ASP A 32 1.36 -1.24 12.49
CA ASP A 32 0.54 -2.11 13.35
C ASP A 32 -0.22 -1.31 14.43
N GLN A 33 0.47 -0.38 15.10
CA GLN A 33 -0.12 0.43 16.18
C GLN A 33 -1.28 1.31 15.69
N LYS A 34 -1.23 1.76 14.43
CA LYS A 34 -2.18 2.71 13.85
C LYS A 34 -3.08 2.09 12.77
N MET A 35 -2.93 0.80 12.47
CA MET A 35 -3.72 0.06 11.49
C MET A 35 -5.24 0.22 11.70
N PRO A 36 -5.78 0.18 12.93
CA PRO A 36 -7.22 0.37 13.15
C PRO A 36 -7.74 1.73 12.69
N PHE A 37 -6.89 2.76 12.62
CA PHE A 37 -7.26 4.07 12.08
C PHE A 37 -7.19 4.09 10.55
N VAL A 38 -6.19 3.43 9.96
CA VAL A 38 -6.07 3.28 8.50
C VAL A 38 -7.28 2.54 7.94
N VAL A 39 -7.65 1.40 8.54
CA VAL A 39 -8.82 0.60 8.14
C VAL A 39 -10.10 1.43 8.18
N LYS A 40 -10.29 2.28 9.20
CA LYS A 40 -11.48 3.17 9.29
C LYS A 40 -11.56 4.20 8.16
N CYS A 41 -10.46 4.50 7.50
CA CYS A 41 -10.41 5.41 6.36
C CYS A 41 -10.61 4.69 5.01
N CYS A 42 -10.61 3.36 5.00
CA CYS A 42 -10.87 2.52 3.84
C CYS A 42 -12.33 2.05 3.86
N ASP A 43 -13.21 2.87 3.30
CA ASP A 43 -14.59 2.48 3.02
C ASP A 43 -14.69 1.76 1.65
N SER A 44 -15.89 1.35 1.25
CA SER A 44 -16.15 0.65 -0.01
C SER A 44 -15.81 1.45 -1.28
N SER A 45 -15.45 2.74 -1.17
CA SER A 45 -15.00 3.54 -2.31
C SER A 45 -13.49 3.51 -2.51
N VAL A 46 -12.72 2.95 -1.57
CA VAL A 46 -11.26 2.77 -1.70
C VAL A 46 -10.98 1.40 -2.29
N ARG A 47 -10.30 1.36 -3.44
CA ARG A 47 -9.85 0.11 -4.05
C ARG A 47 -8.48 -0.29 -3.52
N SER A 48 -8.15 -1.57 -3.57
CA SER A 48 -6.83 -2.10 -3.25
C SER A 48 -5.71 -1.38 -4.02
N SER A 49 -5.93 -1.06 -5.30
CA SER A 49 -5.02 -0.25 -6.12
C SER A 49 -4.80 1.17 -5.57
N ASP A 50 -5.81 1.78 -4.96
CA ASP A 50 -5.67 3.12 -4.37
C ASP A 50 -4.87 3.06 -3.08
N ILE A 51 -5.02 1.96 -2.32
CA ILE A 51 -4.27 1.66 -1.10
C ILE A 51 -2.79 1.48 -1.40
N ILE A 52 -2.47 0.59 -2.35
CA ILE A 52 -1.09 0.30 -2.73
C ILE A 52 -0.44 1.56 -3.30
N TYR A 53 -1.10 2.27 -4.22
CA TYR A 53 -0.57 3.51 -4.78
C TYR A 53 -0.27 4.57 -3.72
N ALA A 54 -1.19 4.80 -2.77
CA ALA A 54 -0.99 5.77 -1.71
C ALA A 54 0.17 5.37 -0.77
N LEU A 55 0.29 4.09 -0.45
CA LEU A 55 1.38 3.55 0.37
C LEU A 55 2.73 3.74 -0.32
N GLU A 56 2.84 3.40 -1.60
CA GLU A 56 4.06 3.53 -2.41
C GLU A 56 4.55 4.97 -2.45
N ASN A 57 3.66 5.91 -2.80
CA ASN A 57 4.00 7.32 -2.87
C ASN A 57 4.38 7.88 -1.50
N PHE A 58 3.67 7.48 -0.44
CA PHE A 58 4.02 7.91 0.90
C PHE A 58 5.42 7.43 1.33
N CYS A 59 5.72 6.14 1.11
CA CYS A 59 7.03 5.59 1.47
C CYS A 59 8.16 6.21 0.64
N PHE A 60 7.89 6.51 -0.64
CA PHE A 60 8.87 7.07 -1.55
C PHE A 60 9.15 8.56 -1.29
N GLU A 61 8.13 9.35 -0.93
CA GLU A 61 8.28 10.78 -0.61
C GLU A 61 8.81 11.03 0.81
N SER A 62 8.63 10.09 1.73
CA SER A 62 9.08 10.24 3.10
C SER A 62 10.58 9.94 3.24
N GLU A 63 11.39 10.96 3.51
CA GLU A 63 12.85 10.81 3.76
C GLU A 63 13.16 9.92 4.97
N GLU A 64 12.23 9.84 5.92
CA GLU A 64 12.36 9.05 7.15
C GLU A 64 11.97 7.56 6.95
N THR A 65 11.24 7.26 5.87
CA THR A 65 10.75 5.89 5.61
C THR A 65 11.83 5.07 4.91
N GLN A 66 12.25 3.97 5.54
CA GLN A 66 13.24 3.06 4.96
C GLN A 66 12.57 2.12 3.96
N MET A 67 12.89 2.26 2.67
CA MET A 67 12.30 1.44 1.60
C MET A 67 12.62 -0.06 1.74
N THR A 68 13.69 -0.45 2.43
CA THR A 68 13.96 -1.85 2.77
C THR A 68 12.89 -2.47 3.68
N GLY A 69 12.12 -1.63 4.38
CA GLY A 69 10.96 -2.02 5.17
C GLY A 69 9.67 -2.21 4.36
N PHE A 70 9.63 -1.74 3.11
CA PHE A 70 8.42 -1.74 2.27
C PHE A 70 7.74 -3.12 2.13
N PRO A 71 8.46 -4.24 1.93
CA PRO A 71 7.83 -5.56 1.80
C PRO A 71 7.04 -5.93 3.05
N TYR A 72 7.56 -5.58 4.23
CA TYR A 72 6.90 -5.84 5.50
C TYR A 72 5.68 -4.94 5.70
N LEU A 73 5.71 -3.70 5.21
CA LEU A 73 4.55 -2.81 5.24
C LEU A 73 3.39 -3.37 4.41
N LEU A 74 3.70 -3.85 3.20
CA LEU A 74 2.73 -4.49 2.33
C LEU A 74 2.18 -5.78 2.95
N GLN A 75 3.06 -6.60 3.54
CA GLN A 75 2.67 -7.78 4.30
C GLN A 75 1.75 -7.45 5.49
N ARG A 76 1.98 -6.34 6.22
CA ARG A 76 1.09 -5.92 7.32
C ARG A 76 -0.29 -5.54 6.81
N MET A 77 -0.40 -4.90 5.66
CA MET A 77 -1.71 -4.58 5.07
C MET A 77 -2.45 -5.84 4.63
N TYR A 78 -1.74 -6.80 4.03
CA TYR A 78 -2.30 -8.14 3.71
C TYR A 78 -2.78 -8.87 4.97
N ASN A 79 -1.94 -8.98 6.00
CA ASN A 79 -2.28 -9.65 7.26
C ASN A 79 -3.44 -8.96 8.02
N ALA A 80 -3.70 -7.68 7.73
CA ALA A 80 -4.80 -6.92 8.31
C ALA A 80 -6.10 -7.02 7.50
N GLU A 81 -6.16 -7.90 6.49
CA GLU A 81 -7.29 -8.07 5.56
C GLU A 81 -7.67 -6.75 4.85
N LEU A 82 -6.69 -5.84 4.71
CA LEU A 82 -6.87 -4.57 4.00
C LEU A 82 -6.58 -4.73 2.50
N LEU A 83 -5.81 -5.76 2.14
CA LEU A 83 -5.43 -6.12 0.79
C LEU A 83 -5.51 -7.64 0.65
N GLU A 84 -6.03 -8.09 -0.48
CA GLU A 84 -6.07 -9.51 -0.84
C GLU A 84 -4.86 -9.89 -1.73
N ALA A 85 -4.51 -11.18 -1.74
CA ALA A 85 -3.38 -11.69 -2.50
C ALA A 85 -3.53 -11.39 -4.01
N GLU A 86 -4.68 -11.73 -4.57
CA GLU A 86 -5.03 -11.48 -5.97
C GLU A 86 -4.86 -9.98 -6.34
N ASP A 87 -5.37 -9.07 -5.51
CA ASP A 87 -5.30 -7.64 -5.77
C ASP A 87 -3.86 -7.10 -5.79
N ILE A 88 -3.02 -7.56 -4.86
CA ILE A 88 -1.61 -7.18 -4.78
C ILE A 88 -0.86 -7.68 -6.01
N LEU A 89 -1.04 -8.96 -6.35
CA LEU A 89 -0.37 -9.58 -7.49
C LEU A 89 -0.82 -8.93 -8.81
N ASN A 90 -2.12 -8.68 -8.98
CA ASN A 90 -2.67 -8.00 -10.15
C ASN A 90 -2.12 -6.58 -10.29
N TYR A 91 -2.02 -5.82 -9.18
CA TYR A 91 -1.45 -4.48 -9.20
C TYR A 91 0.00 -4.47 -9.70
N TYR A 92 0.84 -5.37 -9.19
CA TYR A 92 2.26 -5.42 -9.58
C TYR A 92 2.52 -6.11 -10.92
N ASN A 93 1.62 -6.96 -11.40
CA ASN A 93 1.71 -7.59 -12.72
C ASN A 93 1.16 -6.70 -13.85
N ALA A 94 0.39 -5.66 -13.52
CA ALA A 94 -0.08 -4.71 -14.50
C ALA A 94 1.09 -3.96 -15.17
N ASP A 95 1.01 -3.77 -16.48
CA ASP A 95 1.96 -2.94 -17.21
C ASP A 95 1.85 -1.49 -16.71
N THR A 96 2.94 -0.99 -16.10
CA THR A 96 3.03 0.37 -15.60
C THR A 96 4.36 1.00 -15.98
N THR A 97 4.33 2.31 -16.26
CA THR A 97 5.52 3.13 -16.49
C THR A 97 5.82 4.05 -15.31
N ASP A 98 5.04 3.96 -14.23
CA ASP A 98 5.23 4.79 -13.04
C ASP A 98 6.53 4.41 -12.31
N PRO A 99 7.51 5.33 -12.22
CA PRO A 99 8.82 5.02 -11.64
C PRO A 99 8.74 4.67 -10.14
N VAL A 100 7.75 5.19 -9.41
CA VAL A 100 7.57 4.90 -7.99
C VAL A 100 7.13 3.45 -7.82
N THR A 101 6.07 3.04 -8.53
CA THR A 101 5.58 1.65 -8.54
C THR A 101 6.69 0.68 -8.95
N LEU A 102 7.41 0.96 -10.03
CA LEU A 102 8.49 0.10 -10.52
C LEU A 102 9.59 -0.10 -9.46
N LYS A 103 9.95 0.95 -8.73
CA LYS A 103 10.95 0.86 -7.67
C LYS A 103 10.40 0.13 -6.44
N CYS A 104 9.17 0.39 -6.03
CA CYS A 104 8.53 -0.32 -4.92
C CYS A 104 8.42 -1.83 -5.21
N LYS A 105 8.08 -2.20 -6.45
CA LYS A 105 8.10 -3.59 -6.93
C LYS A 105 9.44 -4.28 -6.67
N THR A 106 10.57 -3.61 -6.95
CA THR A 106 11.89 -4.21 -6.69
C THR A 106 12.16 -4.53 -5.23
N PHE A 107 11.62 -3.74 -4.30
CA PHE A 107 11.74 -4.03 -2.87
C PHE A 107 10.78 -5.15 -2.49
N ALA A 108 9.52 -5.08 -2.97
CA ALA A 108 8.44 -6.01 -2.66
C ALA A 108 8.63 -7.42 -3.22
N GLU A 109 9.51 -7.61 -4.22
CA GLU A 109 9.73 -8.87 -4.93
C GLU A 109 9.76 -10.13 -4.03
N PRO A 110 10.47 -10.19 -2.89
CA PRO A 110 10.46 -11.38 -2.03
C PRO A 110 9.10 -11.69 -1.44
N PHE A 111 8.32 -10.65 -1.09
CA PHE A 111 6.97 -10.82 -0.57
C PHE A 111 6.00 -11.22 -1.68
N LEU A 112 6.13 -10.65 -2.88
CA LEU A 112 5.29 -11.01 -4.03
C LEU A 112 5.49 -12.47 -4.46
N GLN A 113 6.74 -12.96 -4.44
CA GLN A 113 7.04 -14.37 -4.71
C GLN A 113 6.40 -15.29 -3.68
N TRP A 114 6.59 -15.00 -2.39
CA TRP A 114 5.96 -15.75 -1.31
C TRP A 114 4.43 -15.74 -1.41
N LEU A 115 3.84 -14.59 -1.72
CA LEU A 115 2.40 -14.42 -1.83
C LEU A 115 1.83 -15.25 -2.98
N ALA A 116 2.50 -15.27 -4.13
CA ALA A 116 2.10 -16.08 -5.28
C ALA A 116 2.19 -17.59 -5.00
N GLU A 117 3.24 -18.04 -4.29
CA GLU A 117 3.38 -19.44 -3.89
C GLU A 117 2.29 -19.87 -2.90
N ALA A 118 2.02 -19.05 -1.89
CA ALA A 118 1.01 -19.33 -0.87
C ALA A 118 -0.40 -19.42 -1.49
N ASP A 119 -0.77 -18.45 -2.32
CA ASP A 119 -2.10 -18.38 -2.95
C ASP A 119 -2.32 -19.56 -3.93
N SER A 120 -1.30 -19.93 -4.71
CA SER A 120 -1.38 -21.11 -5.60
C SER A 120 -1.45 -22.45 -4.88
N SER A 121 -0.94 -22.52 -3.63
CA SER A 121 -0.93 -23.76 -2.84
C SER A 121 -2.27 -24.02 -2.15
N ASP A 122 -3.08 -22.98 -1.93
CA ASP A 122 -4.40 -23.10 -1.31
C ASP A 122 -5.50 -23.52 -2.33
N GLU A 123 -5.18 -23.50 -3.63
CA GLU A 123 -6.06 -23.94 -4.73
C GLU A 123 -5.84 -25.41 -5.18
N GLU A 124 -4.87 -26.15 -4.61
CA GLU A 124 -4.65 -27.61 -4.80
C GLU A 124 -5.22 -28.47 -3.66
#